data_AF-A0A4Q3CFL1-F1
#
_entry.id   AF-A0A4Q3CFL1-F1
#
_cell.length_a   1.000
_cell.length_b   1.000
_cell.length_c   1.000
_cell.angle_alpha   90.00
_cell.angle_beta   90.00
_cell.angle_gamma   90.00
#
_symmetry.space_group_name_H-M   'P 1'
#
loop_
_entity.id
_entity.type
_entity.pdbx_description
1 polymer ?
#
loop_
_entity_poly.entity_id
_entity_poly.type
_entity_poly.pdbx_seq_one_letter_code
_entity_poly.pdbx_strand_id
1 'polypeptide(L)' 'VLDWQVLIPDFGTVTGKMQVTALEYFGQYNGEVMFDLALESAGQLTFGAV' A
#
# COMPACT_ATOMS: atom_id res chain seq x y z
N VAL A 1 -0.56 -7.82 10.04
CA VAL A 1 0.57 -8.03 9.11
C VAL A 1 0.11 -8.99 8.02
N LEU A 2 0.09 -8.55 6.77
CA LEU A 2 -0.32 -9.36 5.60
C LEU A 2 0.76 -9.25 4.51
N ASP A 3 0.71 -10.11 3.51
CA ASP A 3 1.59 -10.01 2.34
C ASP A 3 1.01 -8.99 1.33
N TRP A 4 1.81 -8.00 0.96
CA TRP A 4 1.45 -6.92 0.04
C TRP A 4 2.31 -6.96 -1.22
N GLN A 5 1.77 -6.40 -2.30
CA GLN A 5 2.45 -6.21 -3.58
C GLN A 5 2.21 -4.79 -4.07
N VAL A 6 3.27 -4.06 -4.36
CA VAL A 6 3.23 -2.69 -4.91
C VAL A 6 3.92 -2.70 -6.26
N LEU A 7 3.18 -2.38 -7.31
CA LEU A 7 3.70 -2.20 -8.66
C LEU A 7 4.07 -0.74 -8.88
N ILE A 8 5.32 -0.51 -9.27
CA ILE A 8 5.83 0.81 -9.65
C ILE A 8 5.95 0.81 -11.18
N PRO A 9 5.13 1.60 -11.90
CA PRO A 9 5.20 1.70 -13.35
C PRO A 9 6.64 2.00 -13.81
N ASP A 10 7.07 1.30 -14.87
CA ASP A 10 8.41 1.42 -15.47
C ASP A 10 9.60 1.09 -14.55
N PHE A 11 9.37 0.48 -13.38
CA PHE A 11 10.45 0.13 -12.43
C PHE A 11 10.42 -1.35 -12.04
N GLY A 12 9.26 -1.85 -11.60
CA GLY A 12 9.14 -3.25 -11.16
C GLY A 12 8.12 -3.42 -10.04
N THR A 13 8.21 -4.55 -9.34
CA THR A 13 7.26 -4.91 -8.30
C THR A 13 7.94 -5.18 -6.96
N VAL A 14 7.45 -4.56 -5.89
CA VAL A 14 7.90 -4.78 -4.52
C VAL A 14 6.89 -5.69 -3.81
N THR A 15 7.34 -6.78 -3.21
CA THR A 15 6.53 -7.70 -2.42
C THR A 15 7.08 -7.88 -1.02
N GLY A 16 6.21 -8.05 -0.03
CA GLY A 16 6.64 -8.35 1.33
C GLY A 16 5.55 -8.16 2.38
N LYS A 17 5.88 -8.49 3.61
CA LYS A 17 4.95 -8.35 4.75
C LYS A 17 4.85 -6.89 5.16
N MET A 18 3.65 -6.34 5.14
CA MET A 18 3.37 -4.98 5.62
C MET A 18 2.23 -4.96 6.63
N GLN A 19 2.31 -3.99 7.54
CA GLN A 19 1.29 -3.67 8.52
C GLN A 19 0.63 -2.35 8.16
N VAL A 20 -0.70 -2.31 8.25
CA VAL A 20 -1.45 -1.05 8.20
C VAL A 20 -1.29 -0.35 9.54
N THR A 21 -0.74 0.86 9.54
CA THR A 21 -0.53 1.66 10.75
C THR A 21 -1.60 2.73 10.93
N ALA A 22 -2.14 3.24 9.82
CA ALA A 22 -3.29 4.16 9.82
C ALA A 22 -4.19 3.89 8.61
N LEU A 23 -5.49 4.07 8.80
CA LEU A 23 -6.49 4.01 7.76
C LEU A 23 -7.55 5.07 8.07
N GLU A 24 -7.62 6.09 7.23
CA GLU A 24 -8.51 7.23 7.40
C GLU A 24 -9.49 7.28 6.24
N TYR A 25 -10.76 7.49 6.55
CA TYR A 25 -11.82 7.60 5.55
C TYR A 25 -12.34 9.03 5.53
N PHE A 26 -12.40 9.59 4.33
CA PHE A 26 -12.92 10.92 4.07
C PHE A 26 -14.12 10.81 3.13
N GLY A 27 -15.23 11.41 3.54
CA GLY A 27 -16.40 11.58 2.68
C GLY A 27 -16.41 13.00 2.12
N GLN A 28 -16.32 13.15 0.80
CA GLN A 28 -16.62 14.42 0.15
C GLN A 28 -18.13 14.55 -0.06
N TYR A 29 -18.68 15.76 0.14
CA TYR A 29 -20.11 16.05 -0.03
C TYR A 29 -20.64 15.69 -1.43
N ASN A 30 -19.72 15.65 -2.40
CA ASN A 30 -19.90 15.29 -3.81
C ASN A 30 -19.84 13.78 -4.10
N GLY A 31 -19.84 12.92 -3.07
CA GLY A 31 -20.11 11.48 -3.18
C GLY A 31 -18.89 10.59 -3.45
N GLU A 32 -17.69 11.16 -3.54
CA GLU A 32 -16.46 10.39 -3.70
C GLU A 32 -15.89 10.04 -2.31
N VAL A 33 -15.73 8.75 -2.06
CA VAL A 33 -15.09 8.25 -0.84
C VAL A 33 -13.59 8.26 -1.08
N MET A 34 -12.89 9.13 -0.37
CA MET A 34 -11.44 9.12 -0.34
C MET A 34 -10.99 8.36 0.91
N PHE A 35 -9.87 7.65 0.81
CA PHE A 35 -9.24 7.06 1.98
C PHE A 35 -7.74 7.26 1.88
N ASP A 36 -7.12 7.43 3.04
CA ASP A 36 -5.68 7.45 3.19
C ASP A 36 -5.26 6.19 3.97
N LEU A 37 -4.19 5.55 3.52
CA LEU A 37 -3.70 4.28 4.05
C LEU A 37 -2.19 4.37 4.27
N ALA A 38 -1.78 4.31 5.53
CA ALA A 38 -0.37 4.24 5.90
C ALA A 38 0.06 2.78 6.08
N LEU A 39 1.12 2.39 5.36
CA LEU A 39 1.71 1.06 5.40
C LEU A 39 3.14 1.13 5.93
N GLU A 40 3.47 0.24 6.85
CA GLU A 40 4.82 0.07 7.39
C GLU A 40 5.34 -1.34 7.09
N SER A 41 6.62 -1.43 6.73
CA SER A 41 7.27 -2.72 6.51
C SER A 41 7.34 -3.51 7.82
N ALA A 42 6.83 -4.75 7.79
CA ALA A 42 6.82 -5.66 8.92
C ALA A 42 7.69 -6.90 8.66
N GLY A 43 8.61 -6.83 7.69
CA GLY A 43 9.50 -7.93 7.34
C GLY A 43 10.41 -7.61 6.17
N GLN A 44 11.03 -8.65 5.61
CA GLN A 44 11.89 -8.52 4.43
C GLN A 44 11.04 -8.16 3.20
N LEU A 45 11.50 -7.16 2.45
CA LEU A 45 10.95 -6.80 1.15
C LEU A 45 11.77 -7.46 0.04
N THR A 46 11.08 -7.95 -0.98
CA THR A 46 11.66 -8.51 -2.19
C THR A 46 11.29 -7.63 -3.37
N PHE A 47 12.25 -7.39 -4.26
CA PHE A 47 12.03 -6.64 -5.49
C PHE A 47 12.20 -7.55 -6.69
N GLY A 48 11.19 -7.58 -7.57
CA GLY A 48 11.26 -8.22 -8.88
C GLY A 48 11.22 -7.15 -9.96
N ALA A 49 12.33 -7.01 -10.70
CA ALA A 49 12.35 -6.22 -11.93
C ALA A 49 11.55 -6.94 -13.03
N VAL A 50 10.92 -6.17 -13.92
CA VAL A 50 10.25 -6.68 -15.12
C VAL A 50 11.19 -6.55 -16.31
#